data_AF-A0A9X0L9M3-F1
#
_entry.id   AF-A0A9X0L9M3-F1
#
_cell.length_a   1.000
_cell.length_b   1.000
_cell.length_c   1.000
_cell.angle_alpha   90.00
_cell.angle_beta   90.00
_cell.angle_gamma   90.00
#
_symmetry.space_group_name_H-M   'P 1'
#
loop_
_entity.id
_entity.type
_entity.pdbx_description
1 polymer ?
#
loop_
_entity_poly.entity_id
_entity_poly.type
_entity_poly.pdbx_seq_one_letter_code
_entity_poly.pdbx_strand_id
1 'polypeptide(L)'
;MLESVQQTTVEVFEATSNDESIIVSVDRQGASVGVQLEPEAMDLADEELAARIIRLNTLAYLRSQLALRLEMEGNHVENVGSFLPTEDQVAAFAMTIDF
;
A
#
# COMPACT_ATOMS: atom_id res chain seq x y z
N MET A 1 10.13 -37.08 -10.49
CA MET A 1 9.63 -35.85 -11.12
C MET A 1 9.30 -34.91 -9.97
N LEU A 2 10.20 -34.00 -9.62
CA LEU A 2 9.99 -33.03 -8.54
C LEU A 2 9.47 -31.77 -9.22
N GLU A 3 8.24 -31.37 -8.89
CA GLU A 3 7.64 -30.13 -9.36
C GLU A 3 8.43 -28.96 -8.77
N SER A 4 9.10 -28.19 -9.63
CA SER A 4 9.79 -26.97 -9.24
C SER A 4 8.74 -25.96 -8.76
N VAL A 5 8.70 -25.69 -7.46
CA VAL A 5 7.92 -24.57 -6.92
C VAL A 5 8.57 -23.29 -7.46
N GLN A 6 7.97 -22.69 -8.48
CA GLN A 6 8.33 -21.33 -8.88
C GLN A 6 7.98 -20.41 -7.71
N GLN A 7 8.99 -19.92 -7.00
CA GLN A 7 8.84 -18.80 -6.08
C GLN A 7 8.50 -17.57 -6.91
N THR A 8 7.21 -17.27 -7.03
CA THR A 8 6.75 -15.97 -7.53
C THR A 8 6.99 -14.97 -6.40
N THR A 9 8.06 -14.18 -6.50
CA THR A 9 8.20 -12.97 -5.69
C THR A 9 7.06 -12.02 -6.07
N VAL A 10 6.05 -11.91 -5.21
CA VAL A 10 5.01 -10.91 -5.34
C VAL A 10 5.57 -9.61 -4.75
N GLU A 11 5.65 -8.57 -5.57
CA GLU A 11 5.97 -7.23 -5.07
C GLU A 11 4.76 -6.69 -4.30
N VAL A 12 5.00 -6.31 -3.05
CA VAL A 12 3.97 -5.86 -2.11
C VAL A 12 4.38 -4.50 -1.57
N PHE A 13 3.38 -3.62 -1.49
CA PHE A 13 3.50 -2.28 -0.95
C PHE A 13 2.76 -2.23 0.38
N GLU A 14 3.46 -1.81 1.41
CA GLU A 14 2.94 -1.80 2.77
C GLU A 14 2.72 -0.38 3.28
N ALA A 15 1.74 -0.23 4.17
CA ALA A 15 1.54 0.95 4.98
C ALA A 15 1.22 0.50 6.41
N THR A 16 1.86 1.18 7.38
CA THR A 16 1.87 0.77 8.79
C THR A 16 1.51 1.98 9.65
N SER A 17 0.75 1.76 10.73
CA SER A 17 0.51 2.78 11.76
C SER A 17 1.82 3.14 12.48
N ASN A 18 1.87 4.29 13.16
CA ASN A 18 3.08 4.75 13.86
C ASN A 18 3.50 3.82 14.99
N ASP A 19 2.52 3.17 15.64
CA ASP A 19 2.73 2.18 16.69
C ASP A 19 2.93 0.75 16.16
N GLU A 20 2.97 0.58 14.83
CA GLU A 20 3.15 -0.70 14.13
C GLU A 20 2.05 -1.74 14.40
N SER A 21 0.96 -1.35 15.05
CA SER A 21 -0.13 -2.27 15.41
C SER A 21 -1.06 -2.64 14.24
N ILE A 22 -1.09 -1.82 13.19
CA ILE A 22 -1.89 -2.06 11.98
C ILE A 22 -0.97 -1.99 10.76
N ILE A 23 -0.89 -3.10 10.02
CA ILE A 23 -0.12 -3.18 8.78
C ILE A 23 -1.06 -3.60 7.66
N VAL A 24 -1.04 -2.87 6.55
CA VAL A 24 -1.85 -3.17 5.37
C VAL A 24 -0.94 -3.34 4.16
N SER A 25 -1.23 -4.37 3.37
CA SER A 25 -0.43 -4.79 2.22
C SER A 25 -1.26 -4.78 0.94
N VAL A 26 -0.73 -4.18 -0.11
CA VAL A 26 -1.33 -4.08 -1.45
C VAL A 26 -0.34 -4.59 -2.49
N ASP A 27 -0.81 -5.36 -3.46
CA ASP A 27 0.05 -5.85 -4.53
C ASP A 27 0.40 -4.78 -5.57
N ARG A 28 1.23 -5.18 -6.54
CA ARG A 28 1.64 -4.36 -7.67
C ARG A 28 0.50 -3.86 -8.57
N GLN A 29 -0.64 -4.56 -8.61
CA GLN A 29 -1.82 -4.16 -9.38
C GLN A 29 -2.77 -3.25 -8.58
N GLY A 30 -2.50 -3.04 -7.29
CA GLY A 30 -3.33 -2.24 -6.41
C GLY A 30 -4.41 -3.05 -5.68
N ALA A 31 -4.38 -4.39 -5.73
CA ALA A 31 -5.29 -5.22 -4.97
C ALA A 31 -4.81 -5.36 -3.53
N SER A 32 -5.72 -5.19 -2.56
CA SER A 32 -5.45 -5.48 -1.15
C SER A 32 -5.20 -6.98 -0.98
N VAL A 33 -4.04 -7.33 -0.42
CA VAL A 33 -3.62 -8.74 -0.25
C VAL A 33 -3.55 -9.17 1.21
N GLY A 34 -3.48 -8.23 2.16
CA GLY A 34 -3.42 -8.56 3.57
C GLY A 34 -3.65 -7.37 4.50
N VAL A 35 -4.12 -7.71 5.69
CA VAL A 35 -4.14 -6.84 6.87
C VAL A 35 -3.62 -7.66 8.04
N GLN A 36 -2.62 -7.14 8.75
CA GLN A 36 -2.13 -7.70 10.00
C GLN A 36 -2.47 -6.73 11.13
N LEU A 37 -3.04 -7.28 12.21
CA LEU A 37 -3.45 -6.56 13.40
C LEU A 37 -2.74 -7.18 14.60
N GLU A 38 -1.96 -6.37 15.30
CA GLU A 38 -1.40 -6.72 16.59
C GLU A 38 -2.44 -6.52 17.71
N PRO A 39 -2.26 -7.14 18.89
CA PRO A 39 -3.23 -7.04 19.98
C PRO A 39 -3.61 -5.61 20.36
N GLU A 40 -2.68 -4.67 20.28
CA GLU A 40 -2.88 -3.24 20.58
C GLU A 40 -3.93 -2.59 19.67
N ALA A 41 -4.05 -3.04 18.42
CA ALA A 41 -5.06 -2.53 17.49
C ALA A 41 -6.47 -2.97 17.88
N MET A 42 -6.62 -4.06 18.65
CA MET A 42 -7.91 -4.59 19.09
C MET A 42 -8.52 -3.79 20.26
N ASP A 43 -7.75 -2.90 20.89
CA ASP A 43 -8.24 -1.99 21.92
C ASP A 43 -8.94 -0.75 21.33
N LEU A 44 -8.83 -0.55 20.01
CA LEU A 44 -9.52 0.52 19.29
C LEU A 44 -11.02 0.21 19.15
N ALA A 45 -11.84 1.25 19.10
CA ALA A 45 -13.24 1.11 18.71
C ALA A 45 -13.34 0.64 17.25
N ASP A 46 -14.36 -0.17 16.93
CA ASP A 46 -14.55 -0.75 15.59
C ASP A 46 -14.53 0.31 14.48
N GLU A 47 -15.19 1.46 14.70
CA GLU A 47 -15.22 2.55 13.72
C GLU A 47 -13.84 3.17 13.49
N GLU A 48 -13.04 3.29 14.55
CA GLU A 48 -11.69 3.84 14.49
C GLU A 48 -10.73 2.86 13.80
N LEU A 49 -10.78 1.58 14.18
CA LEU A 49 -9.99 0.54 13.55
C LEU A 49 -10.28 0.46 12.04
N ALA A 50 -11.56 0.46 11.65
CA ALA A 50 -11.96 0.46 10.26
C ALA A 50 -11.45 1.70 9.51
N ALA A 51 -11.57 2.89 10.10
CA ALA A 51 -11.07 4.12 9.50
C ALA A 51 -9.54 4.08 9.29
N ARG A 52 -8.78 3.59 10.27
CA ARG A 52 -7.32 3.45 10.18
C ARG A 52 -6.91 2.47 9.08
N ILE A 53 -7.53 1.30 9.04
CA ILE A 53 -7.27 0.29 7.99
C ILE A 53 -7.54 0.87 6.60
N ILE A 54 -8.66 1.58 6.40
CA ILE A 54 -8.99 2.19 5.10
C ILE A 54 -7.92 3.21 4.69
N ARG A 55 -7.48 4.06 5.63
CA ARG A 55 -6.46 5.08 5.36
C ARG A 55 -5.10 4.45 5.05
N LEU A 56 -4.67 3.44 5.80
CA LEU A 56 -3.44 2.71 5.52
C LEU A 56 -3.52 1.97 4.18
N ASN A 57 -4.64 1.29 3.88
CA ASN A 57 -4.85 0.64 2.59
C ASN A 57 -4.76 1.63 1.43
N THR A 58 -5.33 2.83 1.60
CA THR A 58 -5.26 3.89 0.60
C THR A 58 -3.81 4.33 0.38
N LEU A 59 -3.01 4.48 1.44
CA LEU A 59 -1.60 4.82 1.31
C LEU A 59 -0.81 3.71 0.59
N ALA A 60 -1.01 2.45 0.96
CA ALA A 60 -0.38 1.30 0.31
C ALA A 60 -0.73 1.22 -1.19
N TYR A 61 -2.00 1.44 -1.52
CA TYR A 61 -2.47 1.55 -2.91
C TYR A 61 -1.77 2.69 -3.66
N LEU A 62 -1.70 3.89 -3.08
CA LEU A 62 -1.05 5.04 -3.71
C LEU A 62 0.44 4.79 -3.96
N ARG A 63 1.14 4.10 -3.04
CA ARG A 63 2.53 3.66 -3.22
C ARG A 63 2.67 2.69 -4.39
N SER A 64 1.75 1.73 -4.52
CA SER A 64 1.69 0.80 -5.67
C SER A 64 1.48 1.54 -7.01
N GLN A 65 0.57 2.52 -7.04
CA GLN A 65 0.33 3.32 -8.24
C GLN A 65 1.51 4.26 -8.59
N LEU A 66 2.20 4.79 -7.59
CA LEU A 66 3.43 5.55 -7.80
C LEU A 66 4.54 4.67 -8.40
N ALA A 67 4.70 3.44 -7.91
CA ALA A 67 5.63 2.49 -8.54
C ALA A 67 5.24 2.20 -10.00
N LEU A 68 3.94 2.17 -10.33
CA LEU A 68 3.47 2.02 -11.72
C LEU A 68 3.89 3.22 -12.56
N ARG A 69 3.72 4.42 -12.01
CA ARG A 69 4.14 5.64 -12.67
C ARG A 69 5.63 5.64 -12.99
N LEU A 70 6.47 5.37 -11.99
CA LEU A 70 7.93 5.39 -12.12
C LEU A 70 8.42 4.37 -13.16
N GLU A 71 7.82 3.18 -13.19
CA GLU A 71 8.12 2.17 -14.21
C GLU A 71 7.73 2.65 -15.62
N MET A 72 6.53 3.19 -15.79
CA MET A 72 6.05 3.70 -17.09
C MET A 72 6.90 4.88 -17.58
N GLU A 73 7.28 5.79 -16.69
CA GLU A 73 8.18 6.91 -16.98
C GLU A 73 9.57 6.41 -17.39
N GLY A 74 10.13 5.42 -16.68
CA GLY A 74 11.40 4.78 -17.05
C GLY A 74 11.35 4.07 -18.42
N ASN A 75 10.18 3.55 -18.78
CA ASN A 75 9.90 2.93 -20.08
C ASN A 75 9.50 3.94 -21.17
N HIS A 76 9.58 5.24 -20.90
CA HIS A 76 9.24 6.33 -21.84
C HIS A 76 7.81 6.29 -22.36
N VAL A 77 6.87 5.77 -21.56
CA VAL A 77 5.44 5.85 -21.88
C VAL A 77 5.02 7.32 -21.79
N GLU A 78 4.31 7.83 -22.80
CA GLU A 78 3.80 9.20 -22.79
C GLU A 78 2.53 9.33 -21.93
N ASN A 79 2.27 10.52 -21.39
CA ASN A 79 1.02 10.88 -20.70
C ASN A 79 0.68 10.12 -19.39
N VAL A 80 1.67 9.48 -18.75
CA VAL A 80 1.52 8.75 -17.47
C VAL A 80 0.91 9.61 -16.36
N GLY A 81 1.22 10.91 -16.35
CA GLY A 81 0.86 11.80 -15.25
C GLY A 81 -0.62 12.15 -15.12
N SER A 82 -1.49 11.71 -16.02
CA SER A 82 -2.92 12.07 -15.99
C SER A 82 -3.79 11.16 -15.11
N PHE A 83 -3.30 9.98 -14.74
CA PHE A 83 -4.08 8.98 -13.99
C PHE A 83 -3.31 8.29 -12.86
N LEU A 84 -2.02 8.56 -12.67
CA LEU A 84 -1.21 8.00 -11.58
C LEU A 84 -0.63 9.08 -10.66
N PRO A 85 -0.57 8.82 -9.33
CA PRO A 85 -0.13 9.80 -8.35
C PRO A 85 1.36 10.13 -8.48
N THR A 86 1.74 11.35 -8.12
CA THR A 86 3.15 11.77 -7.98
C THR A 86 3.69 11.45 -6.59
N GLU A 87 5.02 11.48 -6.42
CA GLU A 87 5.69 11.35 -5.12
C GLU A 87 5.13 12.35 -4.10
N ASP A 88 4.98 13.62 -4.49
CA ASP A 88 4.43 14.68 -3.64
C ASP A 88 2.99 14.38 -3.17
N GLN A 89 2.15 13.80 -4.04
CA GLN A 89 0.78 13.44 -3.68
C GLN A 89 0.74 12.27 -2.69
N VAL A 90 1.59 11.25 -2.89
CA VAL A 90 1.71 10.14 -1.95
C VAL A 90 2.24 10.62 -0.60
N ALA A 91 3.26 11.48 -0.60
CA ALA A 91 3.82 12.08 0.60
C ALA A 91 2.80 12.94 1.35
N ALA A 92 2.06 13.79 0.63
CA ALA A 92 1.00 14.61 1.21
C ALA A 92 -0.10 13.77 1.86
N PHE A 93 -0.51 12.66 1.24
CA PHE A 93 -1.47 11.73 1.84
C PHE A 93 -0.92 11.06 3.09
N ALA A 94 0.35 10.60 3.05
CA ALA A 94 1.02 9.99 4.19
C ALA A 94 1.05 10.95 5.40
N MET A 95 1.29 12.24 5.18
CA MET A 95 1.27 13.26 6.25
C MET A 95 -0.10 13.45 6.91
N THR A 96 -1.19 12.98 6.29
CA THR A 96 -2.49 13.01 6.96
C THR A 96 -2.59 11.95 8.05
N ILE A 97 -1.88 10.83 7.91
CA ILE A 97 -1.91 9.70 8.84
C ILE A 97 -1.04 10.04 10.05
N ASP A 98 -1.70 10.25 11.18
CA ASP A 98 -1.15 10.76 12.43
C ASP A 98 -1.23 9.75 13.58
N PHE A 99 -1.58 8.50 13.27
CA PHE A 99 -1.81 7.41 14.21
C PHE A 99 -0.82 6.27 14.00
#